data_AF-A0A924BTV5-F1
#
_entry.id   AF-A0A924BTV5-F1
#
_cell.length_a   1.000
_cell.length_b   1.000
_cell.length_c   1.000
_cell.angle_alpha   90.00
_cell.angle_beta   90.00
_cell.angle_gamma   90.00
#
_symmetry.space_group_name_H-M   'P 1'
#
loop_
_entity.id
_entity.type
_entity.pdbx_description
1 polymer ?
#
loop_
_entity_poly.entity_id
_entity_poly.type
_entity_poly.pdbx_seq_one_letter_code
_entity_poly.pdbx_strand_id
1 'polypeptide(L)'
;MRSDTDIQQWLPLKGRSVCLSEGSPYGGSLHVGYGAREEVVKAPADGLLALRIGHCDATVHDDGVLNQMLTLPEWEKFSASFAVVWAHDKSDMVVAPARSGYAKRYF
;
A
#
# COMPACT_ATOMS: atom_id res chain seq x y z
N MET A 1 -7.46 6.65 -3.51
CA MET A 1 -8.34 7.32 -2.50
C MET A 1 -9.65 7.68 -3.17
N ARG A 2 -10.70 8.06 -2.43
CA ARG A 2 -11.91 8.61 -3.05
C ARG A 2 -11.63 10.00 -3.63
N SER A 3 -12.33 10.37 -4.70
CA SER A 3 -12.19 11.68 -5.34
C SER A 3 -12.55 12.88 -4.45
N ASP A 4 -13.32 12.65 -3.37
CA ASP A 4 -13.77 13.66 -2.42
C ASP A 4 -12.93 13.73 -1.12
N THR A 5 -11.73 13.13 -1.12
CA THR A 5 -10.85 13.10 0.07
C THR A 5 -10.20 14.46 0.38
N ASP A 6 -10.06 14.77 1.67
CA ASP A 6 -9.23 15.87 2.19
C ASP A 6 -7.75 15.50 2.32
N ILE A 7 -7.40 14.22 2.09
CA ILE A 7 -6.03 13.69 2.13
C ILE A 7 -5.33 14.00 0.80
N GLN A 8 -4.61 15.13 0.78
CA GLN A 8 -3.91 15.63 -0.41
C GLN A 8 -2.38 15.46 -0.34
N GLN A 9 -1.85 15.00 0.79
CA GLN A 9 -0.41 14.78 1.01
C GLN A 9 -0.20 13.72 2.11
N TRP A 10 1.06 13.35 2.38
CA TRP A 10 1.41 12.33 3.39
C TRP A 10 1.17 12.76 4.83
N LEU A 11 1.39 14.05 5.14
CA LEU A 11 1.32 14.59 6.51
C LEU A 11 -0.04 14.36 7.23
N PRO A 12 -1.21 14.50 6.56
CA PRO A 12 -2.53 14.18 7.10
C PRO A 12 -2.79 12.71 7.44
N LEU A 13 -1.91 11.76 7.12
CA LEU A 13 -2.14 10.33 7.41
C LEU A 13 -2.04 10.00 8.90
N LYS A 14 -1.49 10.90 9.72
CA LYS A 14 -1.38 10.70 11.16
C LYS A 14 -2.74 10.48 11.80
N GLY A 15 -2.93 9.30 12.38
CA GLY A 15 -4.18 8.91 13.02
C GLY A 15 -5.32 8.58 12.05
N ARG A 16 -5.09 8.60 10.74
CA ARG A 16 -6.04 8.14 9.71
C ARG A 16 -5.89 6.64 9.47
N SER A 17 -6.98 6.02 9.07
CA SER A 17 -7.04 4.60 8.71
C SER A 17 -6.55 4.40 7.27
N VAL A 18 -5.60 3.49 7.09
CA VAL A 18 -4.99 3.19 5.80
C VAL A 18 -5.03 1.70 5.56
N CYS A 19 -5.81 1.29 4.56
CA CYS A 19 -5.91 -0.11 4.17
C CYS A 19 -4.72 -0.53 3.30
N LEU A 20 -4.20 -1.73 3.53
CA LEU A 20 -3.21 -2.37 2.67
C LEU A 20 -3.57 -3.84 2.45
N SER A 21 -3.28 -4.37 1.26
CA SER A 21 -3.48 -5.80 1.01
C SER A 21 -2.46 -6.65 1.75
N GLU A 22 -2.85 -7.85 2.16
CA GLU A 22 -1.96 -8.86 2.71
C GLU A 22 -0.77 -9.09 1.76
N GLY A 23 0.44 -9.19 2.32
CA GLY A 23 1.67 -9.30 1.53
C GLY A 23 2.16 -8.00 0.88
N SER A 24 1.51 -6.86 1.13
CA SER A 24 1.99 -5.55 0.67
C SER A 24 3.39 -5.25 1.23
N PRO A 25 4.33 -4.74 0.40
CA PRO A 25 5.66 -4.35 0.86
C PRO A 25 5.65 -3.10 1.76
N TYR A 26 4.49 -2.43 1.88
CA TYR A 26 4.32 -1.22 2.67
C TYR A 26 3.83 -1.48 4.10
N GLY A 27 3.72 -2.75 4.52
CA GLY A 27 3.33 -3.10 5.90
C GLY A 27 4.30 -2.53 6.94
N GLY A 28 3.76 -1.86 7.96
CA GLY A 28 4.48 -1.21 9.06
C GLY A 28 5.10 0.14 8.71
N SER A 29 5.39 0.43 7.44
CA SER A 29 6.12 1.64 7.05
C SER A 29 5.26 2.90 7.12
N LEU A 30 3.94 2.79 6.94
CA LEU A 30 3.01 3.92 7.01
C LEU A 30 2.76 4.30 8.47
N HIS A 31 2.70 3.31 9.36
CA HIS A 31 2.61 3.52 10.78
C HIS A 31 3.87 4.24 11.31
N VAL A 32 5.06 3.72 10.99
CA VAL A 32 6.32 4.28 11.48
C VAL A 32 6.64 5.64 10.85
N GLY A 33 6.45 5.78 9.53
CA GLY A 33 6.82 6.99 8.80
C GLY A 33 5.81 8.13 8.93
N TYR A 34 4.52 7.82 9.04
CA TYR A 34 3.44 8.81 8.96
C TYR A 34 2.42 8.74 10.10
N GLY A 35 2.54 7.80 11.03
CA GLY A 35 1.60 7.62 12.14
C GLY A 35 0.22 7.14 11.67
N ALA A 36 0.15 6.46 10.53
CA ALA A 36 -1.08 5.87 10.02
C ALA A 36 -1.55 4.70 10.90
N ARG A 37 -2.87 4.47 10.92
CA ARG A 37 -3.47 3.24 11.45
C ARG A 37 -3.67 2.27 10.29
N GLU A 38 -2.73 1.34 10.19
CA GLU A 38 -2.71 0.34 9.13
C GLU A 38 -3.74 -0.75 9.37
N GLU A 39 -4.55 -1.05 8.35
CA GLU A 39 -5.55 -2.13 8.37
C GLU A 39 -5.27 -3.10 7.22
N VAL A 40 -5.05 -4.38 7.54
CA VAL A 40 -4.73 -5.39 6.52
C VAL A 40 -6.01 -6.01 5.97
N VAL A 41 -6.17 -5.93 4.65
CA VAL A 41 -7.27 -6.56 3.91
C VAL A 41 -6.75 -7.70 3.04
N LYS A 42 -7.62 -8.64 2.65
CA LYS A 42 -7.18 -9.85 1.93
C LYS A 42 -6.68 -9.56 0.52
N ALA A 43 -7.33 -8.67 -0.20
CA ALA A 43 -6.99 -8.36 -1.59
C ALA A 43 -7.00 -6.84 -1.88
N PRO A 44 -6.31 -6.38 -2.95
CA PRO A 44 -6.35 -4.98 -3.36
C PRO A 44 -7.76 -4.42 -3.59
N ALA A 45 -8.66 -5.22 -4.17
CA ALA A 45 -10.07 -4.85 -4.37
C ALA A 45 -10.80 -4.57 -3.06
N ASP A 46 -10.47 -5.30 -1.99
CA ASP A 46 -11.05 -5.09 -0.66
C ASP A 46 -10.64 -3.72 -0.09
N GLY A 47 -9.45 -3.22 -0.45
CA GLY A 47 -8.99 -1.88 -0.06
C GLY A 47 -9.83 -0.77 -0.69
N LEU A 48 -10.13 -0.86 -1.99
CA LEU A 48 -11.06 0.07 -2.65
C LEU A 48 -12.49 -0.06 -2.12
N LEU A 49 -12.93 -1.28 -1.77
CA LEU A 49 -14.22 -1.49 -1.13
C LEU A 49 -14.27 -0.87 0.28
N ALA A 50 -13.21 -1.03 1.07
CA ALA A 50 -13.09 -0.43 2.40
C ALA A 50 -13.15 1.11 2.34
N LEU A 51 -12.54 1.73 1.32
CA LEU A 51 -12.71 3.15 1.04
C LEU A 51 -14.17 3.51 0.74
N ARG A 52 -14.84 2.73 -0.12
CA ARG A 52 -16.23 2.99 -0.53
C ARG A 52 -17.16 3.08 0.67
N ILE A 53 -17.01 2.16 1.62
CA ILE A 53 -17.89 2.05 2.79
C ILE A 53 -17.42 2.91 3.97
N GLY A 54 -16.32 3.65 3.83
CA GLY A 54 -15.76 4.49 4.90
C GLY A 54 -15.08 3.71 6.03
N HIS A 55 -14.67 2.47 5.76
CA HIS A 55 -13.88 1.68 6.72
C HIS A 55 -12.43 2.16 6.82
N CYS A 56 -11.87 2.59 5.68
CA CYS A 56 -10.54 3.21 5.60
C CYS A 56 -10.65 4.61 4.98
N ASP A 57 -9.78 5.52 5.42
CA ASP A 57 -9.66 6.88 4.85
C ASP A 57 -8.79 6.88 3.58
N ALA A 58 -7.77 6.02 3.54
CA ALA A 58 -6.88 5.81 2.39
C ALA A 58 -6.60 4.31 2.16
N THR A 59 -6.07 3.97 0.98
CA THR A 59 -5.58 2.62 0.67
C THR A 59 -4.28 2.74 -0.12
N VAL A 60 -3.34 1.84 0.13
CA VAL A 60 -2.06 1.79 -0.60
C VAL A 60 -2.04 0.56 -1.49
N HIS A 61 -1.66 0.79 -2.74
CA HIS A 61 -1.53 -0.23 -3.78
C HIS A 61 -0.23 -0.04 -4.54
N ASP A 62 0.25 -1.11 -5.16
CA ASP A 62 1.21 -1.00 -6.25
C ASP A 62 0.57 -0.23 -7.43
N ASP A 63 1.35 0.64 -8.08
CA ASP A 63 0.86 1.49 -9.17
C ASP A 63 0.33 0.65 -10.35
N GLY A 64 0.97 -0.48 -10.68
CA GLY A 64 0.54 -1.37 -11.75
C GLY A 64 -0.82 -2.01 -11.45
N VAL A 65 -0.99 -2.48 -10.21
CA VAL A 65 -2.27 -3.05 -9.74
C VAL A 65 -3.37 -1.99 -9.76
N LEU A 66 -3.10 -0.81 -9.18
CA LEU A 66 -4.08 0.27 -9.11
C LEU A 66 -4.51 0.73 -10.51
N ASN A 67 -3.56 0.93 -11.42
CA ASN A 67 -3.86 1.39 -12.77
C ASN A 67 -4.70 0.37 -13.54
N GLN A 68 -4.46 -0.94 -13.38
CA GLN A 68 -5.32 -1.96 -13.97
C GLN A 68 -6.73 -1.91 -13.39
N MET A 69 -6.88 -1.77 -12.07
CA MET A 69 -8.19 -1.68 -11.43
C MET A 69 -8.97 -0.45 -11.90
N LEU A 70 -8.31 0.71 -12.06
CA LEU A 70 -8.96 1.94 -12.53
C LEU A 70 -9.44 1.86 -14.00
N THR A 71 -9.09 0.83 -14.76
CA THR A 71 -9.69 0.58 -16.08
C THR A 71 -11.13 0.08 -16.01
N LEU A 72 -11.55 -0.44 -14.85
CA LEU A 72 -12.89 -0.99 -14.65
C LEU A 72 -13.83 0.12 -14.15
N PRO A 73 -15.03 0.26 -14.75
CA PRO A 73 -15.94 1.38 -14.49
C PRO A 73 -16.43 1.44 -13.04
N GLU A 74 -16.48 0.30 -12.34
CA GLU A 74 -16.83 0.27 -10.93
C GLU A 74 -15.82 0.98 -10.03
N TRP A 75 -14.61 1.29 -10.49
CA TRP A 75 -13.56 1.94 -9.70
C TRP A 75 -13.27 3.39 -10.10
N GLU A 76 -13.99 3.97 -11.06
CA GLU A 76 -13.77 5.33 -11.60
C GLU A 76 -13.75 6.43 -10.52
N LYS A 77 -14.54 6.27 -9.46
CA LYS A 77 -14.63 7.24 -8.34
C LYS A 77 -13.41 7.24 -7.40
N PHE A 78 -12.41 6.39 -7.63
CA PHE A 78 -11.21 6.25 -6.80
C PHE A 78 -9.93 6.79 -7.47
N SER A 79 -10.09 7.67 -8.46
CA SER A 79 -9.00 8.26 -9.25
C SER A 79 -8.12 9.26 -8.50
N ALA A 80 -8.46 9.64 -7.26
CA ALA A 80 -7.57 10.44 -6.43
C ALA A 80 -6.40 9.57 -5.96
N SER A 81 -5.21 9.85 -6.49
CA SER A 81 -3.94 9.28 -6.06
C SER A 81 -2.90 10.39 -5.97
N PHE A 82 -1.98 10.28 -5.01
CA PHE A 82 -0.70 10.98 -5.08
C PHE A 82 0.39 9.93 -5.10
N ALA A 83 1.34 10.08 -6.01
CA ALA A 83 2.47 9.17 -6.10
C ALA A 83 3.26 9.21 -4.80
N VAL A 84 3.75 8.05 -4.36
CA VAL A 84 4.70 8.06 -3.26
C VAL A 84 6.05 8.52 -3.77
N VAL A 85 6.35 9.80 -3.56
CA VAL A 85 7.74 10.26 -3.56
C VAL A 85 8.41 9.82 -2.26
N TRP A 86 8.63 8.51 -2.12
CA TRP A 86 9.65 8.05 -1.19
C TRP A 86 10.98 8.48 -1.79
N ALA A 87 11.75 9.29 -1.07
CA ALA A 87 13.17 9.45 -1.34
C ALA A 87 13.90 8.15 -0.97
N HIS A 88 13.61 7.05 -1.67
CA HIS A 88 14.49 5.90 -1.74
C HIS A 88 15.34 6.07 -3.00
N ASP A 89 16.47 6.74 -2.84
CA ASP A 89 17.66 6.22 -3.50
C ASP A 89 17.82 4.75 -3.07
N LYS A 90 18.28 3.92 -4.00
CA LYS A 90 18.58 2.48 -3.91
C LYS A 90 17.48 1.52 -4.38
N SER A 91 17.55 1.23 -5.68
CA SER A 91 18.20 0.00 -6.15
C SER A 91 18.62 -0.96 -5.02
N ASP A 92 17.85 -2.02 -4.78
CA ASP A 92 18.41 -3.34 -4.46
C ASP A 92 17.30 -4.39 -4.58
N MET A 93 17.04 -4.80 -5.82
CA MET A 93 16.40 -6.09 -6.08
C MET A 93 17.42 -7.19 -5.72
N VAL A 94 17.42 -7.62 -4.45
CA VAL A 94 18.16 -8.83 -4.06
C VAL A 94 17.29 -10.04 -4.40
N VAL A 95 17.62 -10.71 -5.51
CA VAL A 95 17.15 -12.08 -5.77
C VAL A 95 17.86 -13.00 -4.79
N ALA A 96 17.21 -13.32 -3.66
CA ALA A 96 17.68 -14.39 -2.79
C ALA A 96 17.34 -15.75 -3.42
N PRO A 97 18.30 -16.67 -3.62
CA PRO A 97 17.99 -18.00 -4.10
C PRO A 97 17.09 -18.71 -3.09
N ALA A 98 16.05 -19.38 -3.57
CA ALA A 98 15.21 -20.26 -2.77
C ALA A 98 16.11 -21.34 -2.16
N ARG A 99 16.46 -21.19 -0.87
CA ARG A 99 17.31 -22.15 -0.18
C ARG A 99 16.62 -23.52 -0.14
N SER A 100 17.16 -24.45 -0.91
CA SER A 100 17.09 -25.88 -0.59
C SER A 100 18.50 -26.35 -0.22
N GLY A 101 18.64 -26.79 1.04
CA GLY A 101 19.57 -27.85 1.44
C GLY A 101 21.05 -27.50 1.64
N TYR A 102 21.47 -27.51 2.91
CA TYR A 102 22.84 -27.74 3.40
C TYR A 102 23.94 -26.70 3.11
N ALA A 103 24.38 -25.99 4.16
CA ALA A 103 25.79 -25.64 4.31
C ALA A 103 26.14 -25.41 5.79
N LYS A 104 27.21 -26.09 6.23
CA LYS A 104 27.75 -26.16 7.59
C LYS A 104 28.07 -24.78 8.19
N ARG A 105 27.86 -24.67 9.51
CA ARG A 105 28.51 -23.68 10.36
C ARG A 105 30.00 -23.98 10.45
N TYR A 106 30.84 -22.98 10.21
CA TYR A 106 32.17 -22.90 10.78
C TYR A 106 32.23 -21.63 11.65
N PHE A 107 32.91 -21.75 12.79
CA PHE A 107 33.02 -20.76 13.86
C PHE A 107 33.50 -19.38 13.38
#